data_AF-A0A916WYL7-F1
#
_entry.id   AF-A0A916WYL7-F1
#
_cell.length_a   1.000
_cell.length_b   1.000
_cell.length_c   1.000
_cell.angle_alpha   90.00
_cell.angle_beta   90.00
_cell.angle_gamma   90.00
#
_symmetry.space_group_name_H-M   'P 1'
#
loop_
_entity.id
_entity.type
_entity.pdbx_description
1 polymer ?
#
loop_
_entity_poly.entity_id
_entity_poly.type
_entity_poly.pdbx_seq_one_letter_code
_entity_poly.pdbx_strand_id
1 'polypeptide(L)'
;MSERASGWYDDPQDPDQLRYWDGILWSGRTMPKVKPGLDRSRIGDARRQYEDEQERKRAAEEAQVSGGYGQRPQLRRYQPTDQPHSRQYPGGPQSPYAHQQGYAPKPVKTTPDGEPTASWWRRLFAYVIDNILLSIVAVAISWTWLEPWVTTITDWYGDLITAAENGGSQPPVPDAIYDVPWQFPVAALLLYLVYEIGLVAWRGQTLGHLICGVRVRGAASTAKPDLSASALRAVVKGVSNITSLVPFVASLGTVFSLVDGLVPLGDGNAQSLHDKAAKTYVVSARAPKTPQTAQLPPPYVGR
;
A
#
# COMPACT_ATOMS: atom_id res chain seq x y z
N MET A 1 -11.10 -19.96 41.05
CA MET A 1 -12.14 -20.07 40.00
C MET A 1 -11.47 -19.65 38.70
N SER A 2 -11.31 -20.56 37.75
CA SER A 2 -10.65 -20.29 36.47
C SER A 2 -11.58 -19.47 35.57
N GLU A 3 -11.28 -18.18 35.38
CA GLU A 3 -12.01 -17.29 34.48
C GLU A 3 -11.85 -17.78 33.03
N ARG A 4 -12.98 -18.11 32.38
CA ARG A 4 -13.01 -18.36 30.93
C ARG A 4 -12.94 -17.01 30.20
N ALA A 5 -11.98 -16.88 29.30
CA ALA A 5 -11.90 -15.74 28.38
C ALA A 5 -13.17 -15.64 27.51
N SER A 6 -13.51 -14.45 27.05
CA SER A 6 -14.63 -14.27 26.12
C SER A 6 -14.33 -14.94 24.78
N GLY A 7 -15.32 -15.61 24.19
CA GLY A 7 -15.12 -16.41 22.99
C GLY A 7 -16.30 -17.32 22.64
N TRP A 8 -16.14 -18.05 21.53
CA TRP A 8 -17.10 -19.07 21.10
C TRP A 8 -16.76 -20.41 21.72
N TYR A 9 -17.75 -21.04 22.33
CA TYR A 9 -17.62 -22.33 23.01
C TYR A 9 -18.80 -23.22 22.64
N ASP A 10 -18.70 -24.52 22.91
CA ASP A 10 -19.80 -25.45 22.73
C ASP A 10 -21.04 -24.99 23.52
N ASP A 11 -22.19 -24.96 22.86
CA ASP A 11 -23.44 -24.54 23.48
C ASP A 11 -23.89 -25.62 24.48
N PRO A 12 -24.03 -25.31 25.78
CA PRO A 12 -24.51 -26.28 26.77
C PRO A 12 -25.93 -26.80 26.51
N GLN A 13 -26.70 -26.10 25.67
CA GLN A 13 -28.10 -26.42 25.36
C GLN A 13 -28.27 -27.13 24.01
N ASP A 14 -27.30 -27.04 23.10
CA ASP A 14 -27.37 -27.65 21.77
C ASP A 14 -25.97 -28.10 21.29
N PRO A 15 -25.68 -29.42 21.23
CA PRO A 15 -24.35 -29.92 20.89
C PRO A 15 -23.90 -29.61 19.45
N ASP A 16 -24.84 -29.26 18.55
CA ASP A 16 -24.54 -28.92 17.16
C ASP A 16 -24.23 -27.43 16.96
N GLN A 17 -24.26 -26.64 18.04
CA GLN A 17 -24.04 -25.19 18.01
C GLN A 17 -22.87 -24.75 18.90
N LEU A 18 -22.27 -23.63 18.52
CA LEU A 18 -21.39 -22.84 19.36
C LEU A 18 -22.18 -21.66 19.90
N ARG A 19 -22.02 -21.34 21.18
CA ARG A 19 -22.57 -20.16 21.83
C ARG A 19 -21.45 -19.22 22.26
N TYR A 20 -21.70 -17.92 22.16
CA TYR A 20 -20.71 -16.92 22.57
C TYR A 20 -20.80 -16.64 24.08
N TRP A 21 -19.67 -16.78 24.77
CA TRP A 21 -19.44 -16.41 26.16
C TRP A 21 -18.79 -15.02 26.21
N ASP A 22 -19.37 -14.08 26.95
CA ASP A 22 -18.89 -12.70 27.00
C ASP A 22 -17.88 -12.41 28.13
N GLY A 23 -17.60 -13.40 28.98
CA GLY A 23 -16.76 -13.28 30.17
C GLY A 23 -17.53 -13.33 31.48
N ILE A 24 -18.84 -13.09 31.46
CA ILE A 24 -19.71 -13.05 32.65
C ILE A 24 -20.93 -13.98 32.47
N LEU A 25 -21.55 -13.98 31.29
CA LEU A 25 -22.72 -14.79 30.95
C LEU A 25 -22.64 -15.37 29.53
N TRP A 26 -23.43 -16.41 29.29
CA TRP A 26 -23.68 -16.91 27.93
C TRP A 26 -24.61 -15.95 27.20
N SER A 27 -24.19 -15.47 26.04
CA SER A 27 -25.05 -14.64 25.20
C SER A 27 -26.05 -15.50 24.40
N GLY A 28 -27.11 -14.88 23.89
CA GLY A 28 -28.05 -15.53 22.96
C GLY A 28 -27.51 -15.72 21.54
N ARG A 29 -26.23 -15.40 21.27
CA ARG A 29 -25.62 -15.57 19.95
C ARG A 29 -25.14 -17.00 19.80
N THR A 30 -25.70 -17.72 18.82
CA THR A 30 -25.28 -19.07 18.46
C THR A 30 -24.87 -19.17 17.00
N MET A 31 -24.06 -20.17 16.65
CA MET A 31 -23.75 -20.53 15.26
C MET A 31 -23.57 -22.05 15.11
N PRO A 32 -23.86 -22.62 13.93
CA PRO A 32 -23.64 -24.05 13.69
C PRO A 32 -22.16 -24.42 13.85
N LYS A 33 -21.89 -25.50 14.57
CA LYS A 33 -20.53 -26.04 14.76
C LYS A 33 -19.92 -26.54 13.45
N VAL A 34 -20.77 -27.03 12.55
CA VAL A 34 -20.40 -27.44 11.18
C VAL A 34 -21.21 -26.62 10.19
N LYS A 35 -20.53 -25.93 9.28
CA LYS A 35 -21.20 -25.12 8.25
C LYS A 35 -21.87 -26.04 7.21
N PRO A 36 -23.18 -25.89 6.95
CA PRO A 36 -23.84 -26.65 5.89
C PRO A 36 -23.23 -26.35 4.51
N GLY A 37 -23.00 -27.38 3.70
CA GLY A 37 -22.44 -27.22 2.35
C GLY A 37 -20.91 -27.15 2.27
N LEU A 38 -20.20 -27.49 3.35
CA LEU A 38 -18.73 -27.57 3.34
C LEU A 38 -18.22 -28.61 2.32
N ASP A 39 -18.97 -29.69 2.13
CA ASP A 39 -18.79 -30.73 1.10
C ASP A 39 -18.83 -30.18 -0.34
N ARG A 40 -19.50 -29.04 -0.54
CA ARG A 40 -19.60 -28.34 -1.82
C ARG A 40 -18.63 -27.16 -1.93
N SER A 41 -17.83 -26.88 -0.90
CA SER A 41 -16.86 -25.79 -0.91
C SER A 41 -15.73 -26.09 -1.90
N ARG A 42 -15.53 -25.17 -2.86
CA ARG A 42 -14.48 -25.25 -3.90
C ARG A 42 -13.20 -24.50 -3.51
N ILE A 43 -13.13 -24.02 -2.28
CA ILE A 43 -12.01 -23.21 -1.78
C ILE A 43 -10.86 -24.15 -1.42
N GLY A 44 -9.77 -24.11 -2.19
CA GLY A 44 -8.52 -24.85 -1.91
C GLY A 44 -8.27 -26.10 -2.77
N ASP A 45 -9.13 -26.41 -3.75
CA ASP A 45 -8.90 -27.55 -4.66
C ASP A 45 -7.86 -27.20 -5.74
N ALA A 46 -6.60 -27.48 -5.43
CA ALA A 46 -5.44 -27.19 -6.29
C ALA A 46 -5.49 -27.94 -7.64
N ARG A 47 -6.16 -29.10 -7.71
CA ARG A 47 -6.22 -29.92 -8.92
C ARG A 47 -7.09 -29.24 -9.98
N ARG A 48 -8.25 -28.73 -9.58
CA ARG A 48 -9.16 -27.99 -10.46
C ARG A 48 -8.55 -26.65 -10.92
N GLN A 49 -7.82 -25.96 -10.05
CA GLN A 49 -7.11 -24.73 -10.43
C GLN A 49 -6.07 -24.97 -11.53
N TYR A 50 -5.35 -26.10 -11.45
CA TYR A 50 -4.39 -26.51 -12.47
C TYR A 50 -5.07 -26.87 -13.79
N GLU A 51 -6.21 -27.58 -13.74
CA GLU A 51 -7.03 -27.92 -14.91
C GLU A 51 -7.55 -26.65 -15.62
N ASP A 52 -8.09 -25.67 -14.87
CA ASP A 52 -8.57 -24.39 -15.40
C ASP A 52 -7.45 -23.51 -16.00
N GLU A 53 -6.21 -23.65 -15.49
CA GLU A 53 -5.05 -22.95 -16.04
C GLU A 53 -4.56 -23.60 -17.33
N GLN A 54 -4.57 -24.95 -17.39
CA GLN A 54 -4.21 -25.71 -18.59
C GLN A 54 -5.21 -25.46 -19.73
N GLU A 55 -6.51 -25.41 -19.46
CA GLU A 55 -7.51 -25.05 -20.48
C GLU A 55 -7.31 -23.63 -21.02
N ARG A 56 -6.97 -22.67 -20.16
CA ARG A 56 -6.64 -21.30 -20.60
C ARG A 56 -5.41 -21.24 -21.49
N LYS A 57 -4.38 -22.03 -21.17
CA LYS A 57 -3.16 -22.11 -22.01
C LYS A 57 -3.47 -22.73 -23.37
N ARG A 58 -4.25 -23.81 -23.41
CA ARG A 58 -4.69 -24.43 -24.68
C ARG A 58 -5.52 -23.49 -25.54
N ALA A 59 -6.49 -22.79 -24.95
CA ALA A 59 -7.31 -21.82 -25.68
C ALA A 59 -6.49 -20.63 -26.23
N ALA A 60 -5.44 -20.21 -25.51
CA ALA A 60 -4.52 -19.17 -25.97
C ALA A 60 -3.62 -19.67 -27.12
N GLU A 61 -3.17 -20.92 -27.07
CA GLU A 61 -2.39 -21.57 -28.13
C GLU A 61 -3.22 -21.76 -29.42
N GLU A 62 -4.48 -22.20 -29.30
CA GLU A 62 -5.40 -22.32 -30.43
C GLU A 62 -5.71 -20.97 -31.09
N ALA A 63 -5.82 -19.90 -30.30
CA ALA A 63 -5.98 -18.54 -30.82
C ALA A 63 -4.73 -18.02 -31.56
N GLN A 64 -3.55 -18.60 -31.30
CA GLN A 64 -2.28 -18.18 -31.91
C GLN A 64 -1.99 -18.92 -33.22
N VAL A 65 -2.54 -20.12 -33.43
CA VAL A 65 -2.38 -20.91 -34.65
C VAL A 65 -3.36 -20.48 -35.75
N SER A 66 -4.51 -19.89 -35.40
CA SER A 66 -5.47 -19.33 -36.36
C SER A 66 -5.18 -17.86 -36.67
N GLY A 67 -4.14 -17.60 -37.47
CA GLY A 67 -3.84 -16.28 -38.00
C GLY A 67 -4.83 -15.87 -39.10
N GLY A 68 -5.83 -15.05 -38.77
CA GLY A 68 -6.78 -14.49 -39.73
C GLY A 68 -7.55 -13.29 -39.19
N TYR A 69 -7.62 -12.22 -39.99
CA TYR A 69 -8.20 -10.91 -39.67
C TYR A 69 -9.60 -10.93 -39.00
N GLY A 70 -9.75 -10.10 -37.96
CA GLY A 70 -11.01 -9.44 -37.63
C GLY A 70 -11.91 -10.12 -36.59
N GLN A 71 -12.32 -9.31 -35.61
CA GLN A 71 -13.34 -9.53 -34.57
C GLN A 71 -12.89 -10.13 -33.24
N ARG A 72 -12.92 -9.26 -32.22
CA ARG A 72 -12.88 -9.60 -30.80
C ARG A 72 -13.99 -10.62 -30.49
N PRO A 73 -13.68 -11.80 -29.91
CA PRO A 73 -14.71 -12.66 -29.37
C PRO A 73 -15.27 -12.01 -28.11
N GLN A 74 -16.55 -11.61 -28.14
CA GLN A 74 -17.29 -11.37 -26.92
C GLN A 74 -17.34 -12.69 -26.15
N LEU A 75 -16.73 -12.72 -24.96
CA LEU A 75 -16.80 -13.84 -24.03
C LEU A 75 -18.28 -14.10 -23.72
N ARG A 76 -18.86 -15.06 -24.45
CA ARG A 76 -20.18 -15.61 -24.25
C ARG A 76 -20.17 -16.27 -22.88
N ARG A 77 -20.80 -15.61 -21.90
CA ARG A 77 -21.04 -16.12 -20.55
C ARG A 77 -21.78 -17.45 -20.68
N TYR A 78 -21.05 -18.56 -20.52
CA TYR A 78 -21.64 -19.89 -20.42
C TYR A 78 -22.46 -19.91 -19.13
N GLN A 79 -23.78 -19.97 -19.29
CA GLN A 79 -24.74 -20.08 -18.21
C GLN A 79 -25.11 -21.57 -18.16
N PRO A 80 -24.67 -22.34 -17.16
CA PRO A 80 -25.07 -23.74 -17.05
C PRO A 80 -26.56 -23.76 -16.69
N THR A 81 -27.41 -24.07 -17.67
CA THR A 81 -28.78 -24.51 -17.44
C THR A 81 -28.76 -25.96 -16.97
N ASP A 82 -28.57 -26.16 -15.68
CA ASP A 82 -28.94 -27.40 -15.00
C ASP A 82 -30.20 -27.13 -14.19
N GLN A 83 -31.34 -27.53 -14.75
CA GLN A 83 -32.59 -27.74 -14.02
C GLN A 83 -32.57 -29.14 -13.37
N PRO A 84 -32.67 -29.27 -12.04
CA PRO A 84 -33.17 -30.47 -11.42
C PRO A 84 -34.66 -30.33 -11.13
N HIS A 85 -35.40 -31.38 -11.44
CA HIS A 85 -36.84 -31.49 -11.29
C HIS A 85 -37.29 -31.22 -9.85
N SER A 86 -38.27 -30.34 -9.69
CA SER A 86 -38.91 -30.02 -8.42
C SER A 86 -39.83 -31.15 -7.96
N ARG A 87 -39.41 -31.90 -6.93
CA ARG A 87 -40.35 -32.61 -6.05
C ARG A 87 -40.90 -31.59 -5.04
N GLN A 88 -42.20 -31.31 -5.14
CA GLN A 88 -42.95 -30.55 -4.16
C GLN A 88 -42.98 -31.28 -2.81
N TYR A 89 -42.43 -30.65 -1.77
CA TYR A 89 -42.76 -30.92 -0.37
C TYR A 89 -43.48 -29.69 0.21
N PRO A 90 -44.49 -29.87 1.07
CA PRO A 90 -45.28 -28.75 1.59
C PRO A 90 -44.59 -28.08 2.80
N GLY A 91 -44.56 -26.75 2.78
CA GLY A 91 -44.62 -25.88 3.96
C GLY A 91 -43.51 -26.00 5.02
N GLY A 92 -42.43 -25.23 4.85
CA GLY A 92 -41.51 -24.88 5.93
C GLY A 92 -41.31 -23.36 6.00
N PRO A 93 -41.24 -22.73 7.20
CA PRO A 93 -41.18 -21.27 7.34
C PRO A 93 -39.98 -20.67 6.62
N GLN A 94 -40.24 -19.64 5.80
CA GLN A 94 -39.24 -18.87 5.07
C GLN A 94 -38.23 -18.27 6.06
N SER A 95 -37.00 -18.80 6.07
CA SER A 95 -35.87 -18.09 6.66
C SER A 95 -35.51 -16.89 5.78
N PRO A 96 -35.45 -15.66 6.33
CA PRO A 96 -34.96 -14.51 5.60
C PRO A 96 -33.46 -14.71 5.41
N TYR A 97 -33.06 -15.18 4.23
CA TYR A 97 -31.66 -15.34 3.89
C TYR A 97 -30.94 -14.00 4.05
N ALA A 98 -30.10 -13.94 5.09
CA ALA A 98 -29.10 -12.90 5.24
C ALA A 98 -28.22 -12.91 3.98
N HIS A 99 -28.29 -11.84 3.20
CA HIS A 99 -27.30 -11.51 2.19
C HIS A 99 -25.93 -11.37 2.89
N GLN A 100 -25.19 -12.47 3.02
CA GLN A 100 -23.75 -12.40 3.26
C GLN A 100 -23.14 -11.77 2.02
N GLN A 101 -23.00 -10.45 2.04
CA GLN A 101 -22.11 -9.72 1.14
C GLN A 101 -20.71 -10.29 1.35
N GLY A 102 -20.34 -11.26 0.52
CA GLY A 102 -18.97 -11.72 0.42
C GLY A 102 -18.10 -10.51 0.13
N TYR A 103 -17.26 -10.12 1.10
CA TYR A 103 -16.29 -9.07 0.92
C TYR A 103 -15.32 -9.52 -0.17
N ALA A 104 -15.60 -9.13 -1.42
CA ALA A 104 -14.68 -9.36 -2.51
C ALA A 104 -13.35 -8.68 -2.14
N PRO A 105 -12.23 -9.41 -2.08
CA PRO A 105 -10.95 -8.80 -1.77
C PRO A 105 -10.70 -7.67 -2.77
N LYS A 106 -10.48 -6.46 -2.26
CA LYS A 106 -10.17 -5.30 -3.11
C LYS A 106 -8.96 -5.66 -3.98
N PRO A 107 -9.01 -5.43 -5.31
CA PRO A 107 -7.88 -5.72 -6.18
C PRO A 107 -6.68 -4.89 -5.72
N VAL A 108 -5.62 -5.56 -5.29
CA VAL A 108 -4.34 -4.95 -4.92
C VAL A 108 -3.48 -4.93 -6.17
N LYS A 109 -2.90 -3.77 -6.51
CA LYS A 109 -1.95 -3.66 -7.62
C LYS A 109 -0.73 -4.52 -7.33
N THR A 110 -0.27 -5.29 -8.30
CA THR A 110 0.89 -6.17 -8.17
C THR A 110 1.99 -5.75 -9.12
N THR A 111 3.20 -6.19 -8.83
CA THR A 111 4.29 -6.19 -9.80
C THR A 111 4.06 -7.23 -10.89
N PRO A 112 4.81 -7.22 -12.01
CA PRO A 112 4.64 -8.19 -13.11
C PRO A 112 4.79 -9.66 -12.69
N ASP A 113 5.62 -9.93 -11.68
CA ASP A 113 5.86 -11.22 -11.03
C ASP A 113 4.86 -11.53 -9.88
N GLY A 114 3.82 -10.70 -9.71
CA GLY A 114 2.70 -10.98 -8.80
C GLY A 114 2.87 -10.53 -7.35
N GLU A 115 3.96 -9.84 -6.98
CA GLU A 115 4.15 -9.35 -5.62
C GLU A 115 3.22 -8.14 -5.33
N PRO A 116 2.50 -8.13 -4.19
CA PRO A 116 1.66 -6.99 -3.82
C PRO A 116 2.47 -5.70 -3.66
N THR A 117 2.10 -4.68 -4.44
CA THR A 117 2.71 -3.35 -4.33
C THR A 117 2.23 -2.65 -3.06
N ALA A 118 3.06 -1.75 -2.55
CA ALA A 118 2.70 -0.93 -1.40
C ALA A 118 1.52 -0.01 -1.74
N SER A 119 0.56 0.11 -0.81
CA SER A 119 -0.52 1.08 -0.93
C SER A 119 0.01 2.51 -1.01
N TRP A 120 -0.71 3.36 -1.75
CA TRP A 120 -0.30 4.75 -1.97
C TRP A 120 -0.09 5.53 -0.67
N TRP A 121 -1.00 5.40 0.30
CA TRP A 121 -0.88 6.08 1.60
C TRP A 121 0.37 5.70 2.38
N ARG A 122 0.82 4.44 2.31
CA ARG A 122 2.06 4.03 2.99
C ARG A 122 3.28 4.68 2.36
N ARG A 123 3.29 4.85 1.04
CA ARG A 123 4.36 5.56 0.32
C ARG A 123 4.35 7.05 0.69
N LEU A 124 3.18 7.68 0.72
CA LEU A 124 3.04 9.08 1.12
C LEU A 124 3.51 9.30 2.56
N PHE A 125 3.06 8.49 3.52
CA PHE A 125 3.49 8.63 4.91
C PHE A 125 4.98 8.36 5.09
N ALA A 126 5.55 7.38 4.37
CA ALA A 126 6.99 7.16 4.38
C ALA A 126 7.74 8.41 3.90
N TYR A 127 7.29 9.01 2.79
CA TYR A 127 7.83 10.26 2.27
C TYR A 127 7.72 11.41 3.28
N VAL A 128 6.56 11.61 3.91
CA VAL A 128 6.36 12.67 4.90
C VAL A 128 7.27 12.49 6.11
N ILE A 129 7.37 11.26 6.65
CA ILE A 129 8.23 10.95 7.78
C ILE A 129 9.69 11.23 7.43
N ASP A 130 10.17 10.74 6.28
CA ASP A 130 11.54 11.00 5.85
C ASP A 130 11.80 12.51 5.69
N ASN A 131 10.86 13.28 5.11
CA ASN A 131 11.03 14.72 4.96
C ASN A 131 11.07 15.45 6.31
N ILE A 132 10.27 15.05 7.30
CA ILE A 132 10.32 15.63 8.64
C ILE A 132 11.66 15.31 9.32
N LEU A 133 12.11 14.06 9.24
CA LEU A 133 13.39 13.65 9.83
C LEU A 133 14.55 14.42 9.20
N LEU A 134 14.58 14.51 7.87
CA LEU A 134 15.63 15.19 7.14
C LEU A 134 15.58 16.71 7.33
N SER A 135 14.40 17.32 7.43
CA SER A 135 14.28 18.77 7.65
C SER A 135 14.80 19.19 9.03
N ILE A 136 14.49 18.42 10.07
CA ILE A 136 15.00 18.67 11.43
C ILE A 136 16.53 18.64 11.44
N VAL A 137 17.12 17.61 10.81
CA VAL A 137 18.58 17.46 10.76
C VAL A 137 19.21 18.56 9.89
N ALA A 138 18.60 18.90 8.75
CA ALA A 138 19.08 19.97 7.88
C ALA A 138 19.06 21.34 8.56
N VAL A 139 18.00 21.66 9.32
CA VAL A 139 17.92 22.89 10.12
C VAL A 139 19.01 22.89 11.19
N ALA A 140 19.20 21.79 11.93
CA ALA A 140 20.23 21.71 12.96
C ALA A 140 21.64 21.92 12.39
N ILE A 141 21.96 21.29 11.26
CA ILE A 141 23.24 21.46 10.56
C ILE A 141 23.42 22.89 10.05
N SER A 142 22.35 23.49 9.55
CA SER A 142 22.38 24.81 8.90
C SER A 142 22.14 25.98 9.86
N TRP A 143 21.97 25.71 11.16
CA TRP A 143 21.50 26.70 12.13
C TRP A 143 22.35 27.97 12.16
N THR A 144 23.67 27.83 12.06
CA THR A 144 24.60 28.98 12.09
C THR A 144 24.38 29.98 10.95
N TRP A 145 23.82 29.55 9.82
CA TRP A 145 23.47 30.43 8.70
C TRP A 145 21.99 30.82 8.69
N LEU A 146 21.12 29.96 9.22
CA LEU A 146 19.69 30.21 9.29
C LEU A 146 19.31 31.19 10.40
N GLU A 147 19.98 31.16 11.54
CA GLU A 147 19.60 31.96 12.71
C GLU A 147 19.51 33.47 12.41
N PRO A 148 20.50 34.11 11.77
CA PRO A 148 20.41 35.54 11.46
C PRO A 148 19.30 35.89 10.46
N TRP A 149 19.02 34.95 9.55
CA TRP A 149 17.92 35.09 8.58
C TRP A 149 16.57 34.98 9.28
N VAL A 150 16.41 33.99 10.18
CA VAL A 150 15.18 33.80 10.96
C VAL A 150 14.91 35.02 11.81
N THR A 151 15.90 35.54 12.55
CA THR A 151 15.73 36.72 13.41
C THR A 151 15.30 37.94 12.60
N THR A 152 15.97 38.22 11.48
CA THR A 152 15.60 39.33 10.57
C THR A 152 14.14 39.23 10.11
N ILE A 153 13.70 38.04 9.71
CA ILE A 153 12.32 37.82 9.25
C ILE A 153 11.32 37.93 10.42
N THR A 154 11.61 37.33 11.57
CA THR A 154 10.70 37.36 12.72
C THR A 154 10.56 38.76 13.30
N ASP A 155 11.64 39.53 13.34
CA ASP A 155 11.63 40.92 13.82
C ASP A 155 10.80 41.79 12.88
N TRP A 156 11.00 41.66 11.57
CA TRP A 156 10.18 42.37 10.58
C TRP A 156 8.69 42.01 10.65
N TYR A 157 8.34 40.74 10.87
CA TYR A 157 6.95 40.34 11.09
C TYR A 157 6.37 40.96 12.37
N GLY A 158 7.15 41.03 13.44
CA GLY A 158 6.77 41.72 14.67
C GLY A 158 6.52 43.21 14.45
N ASP A 159 7.42 43.88 13.74
CA ASP A 159 7.28 45.30 13.38
C ASP A 159 6.06 45.55 12.48
N LEU A 160 5.80 44.65 11.52
CA LEU A 160 4.65 44.72 10.63
C LEU A 160 3.33 44.65 11.40
N ILE A 161 3.21 43.70 12.33
CA ILE A 161 2.02 43.55 13.19
C ILE A 161 1.86 44.78 14.08
N THR A 162 2.94 45.23 14.73
CA THR A 162 2.93 46.42 15.60
C THR A 162 2.52 47.68 14.85
N ALA A 163 2.99 47.86 13.61
CA ALA A 163 2.61 48.99 12.78
C ALA A 163 1.12 48.94 12.41
N ALA A 164 0.62 47.76 12.03
CA ALA A 164 -0.79 47.56 11.67
C ALA A 164 -1.73 47.86 12.85
N GLU A 165 -1.40 47.39 14.05
CA GLU A 165 -2.19 47.63 15.27
C GLU A 165 -2.27 49.13 15.64
N ASN A 166 -1.18 49.86 15.39
CA ASN A 166 -1.08 51.29 15.70
C ASN A 166 -1.56 52.19 14.55
N GLY A 167 -2.11 51.63 13.46
CA GLY A 167 -2.51 52.40 12.27
C GLY A 167 -1.35 53.07 11.55
N GLY A 168 -0.13 52.57 11.75
CA GLY A 168 1.10 53.04 11.14
C GLY A 168 1.30 52.54 9.70
N SER A 169 2.33 53.06 9.04
CA SER A 169 2.74 52.62 7.72
C SER A 169 3.52 51.30 7.79
N GLN A 170 3.40 50.50 6.73
CA GLN A 170 4.14 49.24 6.58
C GLN A 170 5.67 49.45 6.63
N PRO A 171 6.42 48.67 7.44
CA PRO A 171 7.87 48.71 7.44
C PRO A 171 8.45 48.23 6.11
N PRO A 172 9.63 48.74 5.70
CA PRO A 172 10.28 48.31 4.46
C PRO A 172 10.53 46.80 4.49
N VAL A 173 10.34 46.15 3.33
CA VAL A 173 10.60 44.72 3.18
C VAL A 173 12.12 44.47 3.25
N PRO A 174 12.60 43.59 4.14
CA PRO A 174 14.02 43.25 4.20
C PRO A 174 14.47 42.45 2.97
N ASP A 175 15.70 42.66 2.52
CA ASP A 175 16.32 41.88 1.44
C ASP A 175 16.35 40.37 1.76
N ALA A 176 16.41 40.02 3.05
CA ALA A 176 16.33 38.65 3.54
C ALA A 176 15.08 37.88 3.05
N ILE A 177 13.99 38.56 2.66
CA ILE A 177 12.83 37.89 2.04
C ILE A 177 13.20 37.19 0.73
N TYR A 178 14.15 37.76 -0.01
CA TYR A 178 14.60 37.26 -1.31
C TYR A 178 15.90 36.44 -1.20
N ASP A 179 16.73 36.74 -0.20
CA ASP A 179 18.05 36.13 -0.01
C ASP A 179 18.04 35.06 1.09
N VAL A 180 17.38 33.93 0.81
CA VAL A 180 17.40 32.76 1.70
C VAL A 180 18.82 32.16 1.72
N PRO A 181 19.39 31.84 2.91
CA PRO A 181 20.72 31.23 3.01
C PRO A 181 20.82 29.93 2.19
N TRP A 182 21.63 29.96 1.13
CA TRP A 182 21.79 28.84 0.20
C TRP A 182 22.38 27.58 0.85
N GLN A 183 23.04 27.74 2.00
CA GLN A 183 23.61 26.65 2.79
C GLN A 183 22.53 25.67 3.24
N PHE A 184 21.33 26.16 3.57
CA PHE A 184 20.22 25.31 4.00
C PHE A 184 19.74 24.35 2.92
N PRO A 185 19.31 24.79 1.71
CA PRO A 185 18.87 23.86 0.68
C PRO A 185 20.01 22.96 0.16
N VAL A 186 21.27 23.43 0.18
CA VAL A 186 22.42 22.56 -0.15
C VAL A 186 22.61 21.47 0.90
N ALA A 187 22.60 21.81 2.19
CA ALA A 187 22.69 20.82 3.27
C ALA A 187 21.53 19.81 3.21
N ALA A 188 20.31 20.29 2.98
CA ALA A 188 19.13 19.44 2.81
C ALA A 188 19.26 18.48 1.62
N LEU A 189 19.73 18.97 0.46
CA LEU A 189 19.95 18.14 -0.74
C LEU A 189 21.02 17.07 -0.50
N LEU A 190 22.17 17.44 0.07
CA LEU A 190 23.25 16.50 0.36
C LEU A 190 22.81 15.44 1.36
N LEU A 191 22.14 15.86 2.44
CA LEU A 191 21.61 14.94 3.44
C LEU A 191 20.60 13.97 2.80
N TYR A 192 19.67 14.49 2.00
CA TYR A 192 18.71 13.67 1.26
C TYR A 192 19.39 12.64 0.36
N LEU A 193 20.36 13.05 -0.45
CA LEU A 193 21.06 12.15 -1.37
C LEU A 193 21.83 11.06 -0.61
N VAL A 194 22.61 11.43 0.41
CA VAL A 194 23.36 10.46 1.22
C VAL A 194 22.42 9.49 1.93
N TYR A 195 21.35 10.01 2.54
CA TYR A 195 20.35 9.21 3.26
C TYR A 195 19.59 8.25 2.35
N GLU A 196 18.99 8.74 1.27
CA GLU A 196 18.18 7.93 0.36
C GLU A 196 19.06 6.92 -0.37
N ILE A 197 20.18 7.34 -0.98
CA ILE A 197 21.06 6.44 -1.74
C ILE A 197 21.66 5.39 -0.82
N GLY A 198 22.22 5.80 0.32
CA GLY A 198 22.87 4.90 1.27
C GLY A 198 21.90 3.85 1.81
N LEU A 199 20.74 4.26 2.32
CA LEU A 199 19.78 3.33 2.93
C LEU A 199 19.05 2.46 1.90
N VAL A 200 18.73 2.98 0.71
CA VAL A 200 18.09 2.19 -0.34
C VAL A 200 19.09 1.19 -0.96
N ALA A 201 20.34 1.58 -1.23
CA ALA A 201 21.35 0.65 -1.74
C ALA A 201 21.76 -0.40 -0.70
N TRP A 202 21.76 -0.05 0.60
CA TRP A 202 22.14 -0.98 1.66
C TRP A 202 21.00 -1.90 2.11
N ARG A 203 19.77 -1.39 2.22
CA ARG A 203 18.63 -2.13 2.81
C ARG A 203 17.38 -2.16 1.93
N GLY A 204 17.31 -1.33 0.89
CA GLY A 204 16.09 -1.14 0.10
C GLY A 204 15.03 -0.34 0.86
N GLN A 205 15.37 0.30 1.98
CA GLN A 205 14.41 0.99 2.85
C GLN A 205 15.08 2.16 3.57
N THR A 206 14.40 3.31 3.58
CA THR A 206 14.67 4.43 4.50
C THR A 206 13.98 4.19 5.85
N LEU A 207 14.20 5.07 6.84
CA LEU A 207 13.50 4.98 8.13
C LEU A 207 11.98 5.16 7.97
N GLY A 208 11.51 6.10 7.16
CA GLY A 208 10.10 6.26 6.84
C GLY A 208 9.51 5.01 6.19
N HIS A 209 10.25 4.39 5.26
CA HIS A 209 9.83 3.11 4.66
C HIS A 209 9.73 1.99 5.69
N LEU A 210 10.67 1.90 6.64
CA LEU A 210 10.62 0.91 7.73
C LEU A 210 9.40 1.10 8.62
N ILE A 211 9.13 2.34 9.06
CA ILE A 211 7.98 2.68 9.90
C ILE A 211 6.66 2.35 9.18
N CYS A 212 6.57 2.65 7.89
CA CYS A 212 5.38 2.38 7.08
C CYS A 212 5.27 0.94 6.56
N GLY A 213 6.27 0.09 6.84
CA GLY A 213 6.28 -1.32 6.43
C GLY A 213 6.26 -1.50 4.91
N VAL A 214 7.08 -0.71 4.19
CA VAL A 214 7.24 -0.77 2.74
C VAL A 214 8.72 -0.90 2.38
N ARG A 215 9.03 -1.50 1.24
CA ARG A 215 10.42 -1.65 0.77
C ARG A 215 10.54 -1.44 -0.72
N VAL A 216 11.68 -0.92 -1.14
CA VAL A 216 12.07 -0.80 -2.53
C VAL A 216 12.79 -2.07 -2.95
N ARG A 217 12.47 -2.56 -4.14
CA ARG A 217 13.16 -3.67 -4.80
C ARG A 217 13.42 -3.38 -6.26
N GLY A 218 14.35 -4.11 -6.86
CA GLY A 218 14.57 -4.07 -8.30
C GLY A 218 13.38 -4.62 -9.10
N ALA A 219 13.27 -4.21 -10.37
CA ALA A 219 12.31 -4.79 -11.30
C ALA A 219 12.77 -6.17 -11.81
N ALA A 220 14.08 -6.38 -11.94
CA ALA A 220 14.66 -7.64 -12.42
C ALA A 220 14.82 -8.71 -11.33
N SER A 221 14.75 -8.34 -10.05
CA SER A 221 14.87 -9.28 -8.94
C SER A 221 14.10 -8.80 -7.71
N THR A 222 13.78 -9.70 -6.78
CA THR A 222 13.11 -9.33 -5.52
C THR A 222 14.04 -8.64 -4.51
N ALA A 223 15.35 -8.57 -4.83
CA ALA A 223 16.37 -7.96 -4.00
C ALA A 223 16.27 -6.43 -3.97
N LYS A 224 16.96 -5.82 -3.00
CA LYS A 224 17.16 -4.38 -2.94
C LYS A 224 17.84 -3.86 -4.22
N PRO A 225 17.59 -2.60 -4.62
CA PRO A 225 18.27 -2.00 -5.76
C PRO A 225 19.78 -1.90 -5.52
N ASP A 226 20.56 -1.96 -6.60
CA ASP A 226 21.99 -1.67 -6.53
C ASP A 226 22.24 -0.16 -6.33
N LEU A 227 23.51 0.22 -6.18
CA LEU A 227 23.90 1.61 -5.94
C LEU A 227 23.49 2.53 -7.09
N SER A 228 23.62 2.07 -8.34
CA SER A 228 23.32 2.87 -9.53
C SER A 228 21.83 3.15 -9.67
N ALA A 229 20.99 2.12 -9.48
CA ALA A 229 19.55 2.23 -9.46
C ALA A 229 19.08 3.10 -8.28
N SER A 230 19.68 2.94 -7.10
CA SER A 230 19.37 3.78 -5.92
C SER A 230 19.72 5.25 -6.15
N ALA A 231 20.86 5.54 -6.78
CA ALA A 231 21.28 6.90 -7.12
C ALA A 231 20.38 7.56 -8.16
N LEU A 232 20.08 6.86 -9.27
CA LEU A 232 19.16 7.36 -10.28
C LEU A 232 17.78 7.61 -9.70
N ARG A 233 17.29 6.68 -8.87
CA ARG A 233 16.01 6.81 -8.16
C ARG A 233 15.99 8.06 -7.29
N ALA A 234 17.04 8.29 -6.49
CA ALA A 234 17.14 9.43 -5.60
C ALA A 234 17.21 10.76 -6.37
N VAL A 235 17.99 10.84 -7.46
CA VAL A 235 18.08 12.06 -8.28
C VAL A 235 16.73 12.40 -8.91
N VAL A 236 16.04 11.41 -9.50
CA VAL A 236 14.73 11.65 -10.12
C VAL A 236 13.67 11.97 -9.07
N LYS A 237 13.65 11.26 -7.94
CA LYS A 237 12.72 11.55 -6.82
C LYS A 237 12.99 12.93 -6.19
N GLY A 238 14.25 13.37 -6.18
CA GLY A 238 14.71 14.60 -5.56
C GLY A 238 14.74 15.82 -6.48
N VAL A 239 14.13 15.77 -7.67
CA VAL A 239 14.14 16.90 -8.63
C VAL A 239 13.70 18.20 -7.97
N SER A 240 12.68 18.20 -7.10
CA SER A 240 12.27 19.42 -6.37
C SER A 240 13.37 19.99 -5.48
N ASN A 241 14.15 19.13 -4.81
CA ASN A 241 15.27 19.55 -3.95
C ASN A 241 16.45 20.08 -4.76
N ILE A 242 16.60 19.65 -6.00
CA ILE A 242 17.64 20.13 -6.91
C ILE A 242 17.25 21.49 -7.48
N THR A 243 16.01 21.62 -7.96
CA THR A 243 15.51 22.87 -8.55
C THR A 243 15.27 23.96 -7.53
N SER A 244 15.08 23.64 -6.24
CA SER A 244 14.90 24.64 -5.19
C SER A 244 16.11 25.56 -5.00
N LEU A 245 17.29 25.15 -5.48
CA LEU A 245 18.50 25.96 -5.48
C LEU A 245 18.43 27.15 -6.46
N VAL A 246 17.49 27.12 -7.41
CA VAL A 246 17.33 28.16 -8.44
C VAL A 246 15.89 28.65 -8.40
N PRO A 247 15.62 29.85 -7.83
CA PRO A 247 14.25 30.33 -7.56
C PRO A 247 13.31 30.25 -8.77
N PHE A 248 13.79 30.59 -9.98
CA PHE A 248 12.98 30.62 -11.20
C PHE A 248 12.49 29.25 -11.69
N VAL A 249 13.14 28.15 -11.29
CA VAL A 249 12.75 26.77 -11.69
C VAL A 249 12.21 25.94 -10.54
N ALA A 250 12.23 26.45 -9.30
CA ALA A 250 11.74 25.76 -8.12
C ALA A 250 10.27 25.31 -8.25
N SER A 251 9.43 26.13 -8.90
CA SER A 251 8.02 25.80 -9.16
C SER A 251 7.85 24.56 -10.04
N LEU A 252 8.70 24.39 -11.06
CA LEU A 252 8.67 23.23 -11.96
C LEU A 252 9.03 21.94 -11.21
N GLY A 253 10.00 21.99 -10.31
CA GLY A 253 10.35 20.83 -9.49
C GLY A 253 9.23 20.42 -8.54
N THR A 254 8.52 21.39 -7.94
CA THR A 254 7.34 21.10 -7.10
C THR A 254 6.23 20.42 -7.91
N VAL A 255 5.94 20.92 -9.11
CA VAL A 255 4.98 20.28 -10.03
C VAL A 255 5.41 18.86 -10.37
N PHE A 256 6.70 18.67 -10.67
CA PHE A 256 7.25 17.34 -10.95
C PHE A 256 7.04 16.37 -9.77
N SER A 257 7.38 16.76 -8.54
CA SER A 257 7.23 15.92 -7.36
C SER A 257 5.77 15.56 -7.06
N LEU A 258 4.83 16.48 -7.32
CA LEU A 258 3.39 16.20 -7.24
C LEU A 258 2.97 15.15 -8.27
N VAL A 259 3.40 15.31 -9.53
CA VAL A 259 3.10 14.34 -10.58
C VAL A 259 3.70 12.97 -10.23
N ASP A 260 4.97 12.91 -9.86
CA ASP A 260 5.66 11.67 -9.46
C ASP A 260 4.96 10.93 -8.31
N GLY A 261 4.44 11.68 -7.32
CA GLY A 261 3.66 11.14 -6.20
C GLY A 261 2.25 10.66 -6.58
N LEU A 262 1.64 11.24 -7.61
CA LEU A 262 0.26 10.92 -8.04
C LEU A 262 0.20 9.82 -9.11
N VAL A 263 1.22 9.69 -9.97
CA VAL A 263 1.30 8.67 -11.03
C VAL A 263 0.97 7.24 -10.55
N PRO A 264 1.42 6.76 -9.38
CA PRO A 264 1.07 5.43 -8.88
C PRO A 264 -0.43 5.15 -8.70
N LEU A 265 -1.26 6.19 -8.55
CA LEU A 265 -2.71 6.04 -8.43
C LEU A 265 -3.32 5.51 -9.74
N GLY A 266 -2.80 5.95 -10.89
CA GLY A 266 -3.24 5.50 -12.22
C GLY A 266 -2.42 4.35 -12.79
N ASP A 267 -1.14 4.20 -12.40
CA ASP A 267 -0.24 3.18 -12.97
C ASP A 267 -0.68 1.74 -12.61
N GLY A 268 -0.67 0.83 -13.58
CA GLY A 268 -1.12 -0.56 -13.39
C GLY A 268 -0.32 -1.35 -12.36
N ASN A 269 0.97 -1.03 -12.20
CA ASN A 269 1.87 -1.66 -11.24
C ASN A 269 2.22 -0.73 -10.06
N ALA A 270 1.47 0.36 -9.88
CA ALA A 270 1.71 1.38 -8.86
C ALA A 270 3.15 1.94 -8.84
N GLN A 271 3.80 2.10 -10.00
CA GLN A 271 5.13 2.71 -10.08
C GLN A 271 5.06 4.23 -10.20
N SER A 272 5.91 4.93 -9.44
CA SER A 272 6.19 6.36 -9.61
C SER A 272 7.14 6.60 -10.79
N LEU A 273 7.33 7.86 -11.20
CA LEU A 273 8.26 8.21 -12.30
C LEU A 273 9.70 7.90 -11.91
N HIS A 274 10.09 8.21 -10.67
CA HIS A 274 11.42 7.86 -10.14
C HIS A 274 11.66 6.35 -10.09
N ASP A 275 10.60 5.57 -9.80
CA ASP A 275 10.67 4.11 -9.79
C ASP A 275 10.81 3.55 -11.21
N LYS A 276 10.11 4.12 -12.20
CA LYS A 276 10.23 3.74 -13.61
C LYS A 276 11.64 4.02 -14.14
N ALA A 277 12.18 5.20 -13.85
CA ALA A 277 13.53 5.59 -14.27
C ALA A 277 14.58 4.63 -13.70
N ALA A 278 14.46 4.28 -12.42
CA ALA A 278 15.39 3.39 -11.72
C ALA A 278 15.11 1.89 -11.90
N LYS A 279 14.03 1.52 -12.60
CA LYS A 279 13.55 0.13 -12.71
C LYS A 279 13.35 -0.51 -11.33
N THR A 280 12.57 0.14 -10.47
CA THR A 280 12.24 -0.33 -9.12
C THR A 280 10.73 -0.47 -8.90
N TYR A 281 10.37 -1.20 -7.84
CA TYR A 281 9.01 -1.24 -7.31
C TYR A 281 9.05 -1.03 -5.80
N VAL A 282 8.02 -0.39 -5.25
CA VAL A 282 7.80 -0.38 -3.80
C VAL A 282 6.69 -1.36 -3.45
N VAL A 283 7.05 -2.32 -2.61
CA VAL A 283 6.20 -3.44 -2.19
C VAL A 283 5.99 -3.43 -0.69
N SER A 284 5.02 -4.20 -0.21
CA SER A 284 4.84 -4.41 1.23
C SER A 284 6.08 -5.10 1.82
N ALA A 285 6.62 -4.58 2.93
CA ALA A 285 7.73 -5.21 3.62
C ALA A 285 7.29 -6.44 4.45
N ARG A 286 5.99 -6.56 4.76
CA ARG A 286 5.41 -7.80 5.29
C ARG A 286 5.12 -8.73 4.13
N ALA A 287 5.76 -9.89 4.10
CA ALA A 287 5.36 -10.99 3.26
C ALA A 287 3.86 -11.30 3.50
N PRO A 288 3.07 -11.56 2.45
CA PRO A 288 1.75 -12.15 2.66
C PRO A 288 1.96 -13.42 3.49
N LYS A 289 1.18 -13.58 4.58
CA LYS A 289 1.15 -14.85 5.29
C LYS A 289 0.70 -15.89 4.27
N THR A 290 1.61 -16.72 3.77
CA THR A 290 1.23 -17.98 3.15
C THR A 290 0.38 -18.68 4.20
N PRO A 291 -0.88 -19.05 3.92
CA PRO A 291 -1.58 -19.97 4.80
C PRO A 291 -0.65 -21.16 4.94
N GLN A 292 -0.16 -21.44 6.15
CA GLN A 292 0.46 -22.72 6.41
C GLN A 292 -0.55 -23.74 5.92
N THR A 293 -0.21 -24.48 4.87
CA THR A 293 -0.96 -25.65 4.48
C THR A 293 -1.06 -26.47 5.75
N ALA A 294 -2.24 -26.49 6.36
CA ALA A 294 -2.48 -27.32 7.53
C ALA A 294 -2.11 -28.72 7.06
N GLN A 295 -0.99 -29.25 7.55
CA GLN A 295 -0.65 -30.65 7.35
C GLN A 295 -1.83 -31.42 7.89
N LEU A 296 -2.66 -31.95 7.00
CA LEU A 296 -3.75 -32.82 7.39
C LEU A 296 -3.11 -33.97 8.18
N PRO A 297 -3.61 -34.29 9.39
CA PRO A 297 -3.10 -35.44 10.13
C PRO A 297 -3.25 -36.70 9.25
N PRO A 298 -2.30 -37.65 9.34
CA PRO A 298 -2.39 -38.88 8.56
C PRO A 298 -3.72 -39.60 8.85
N PRO A 299 -4.32 -40.26 7.85
CA PRO A 299 -5.59 -40.94 8.03
C PRO A 299 -5.47 -41.97 9.16
N TYR A 300 -6.43 -41.92 10.11
CA TYR A 300 -6.55 -42.90 11.17
C TYR A 300 -6.66 -44.30 10.55
N VAL A 301 -5.63 -45.12 10.77
CA VAL A 301 -5.69 -46.55 10.48
C VAL A 301 -6.48 -47.19 11.61
N GLY A 302 -7.78 -47.42 11.37
CA GLY A 302 -8.61 -48.18 12.29
C GLY A 302 -8.05 -49.58 12.51
N ARG A 303 -7.97 -50.00 13.77
CA ARG A 303 -7.83 -51.41 14.17
C ARG A 303 -9.19 -51.93 14.60
#